data_AF-A0A6I7X3Z9-F1
#
_entry.id   AF-A0A6I7X3Z9-F1
#
_cell.length_a   1.000
_cell.length_b   1.000
_cell.length_c   1.000
_cell.angle_alpha   90.00
_cell.angle_beta   90.00
_cell.angle_gamma   90.00
#
_symmetry.space_group_name_H-M   'P 1'
#
loop_
_entity.id
_entity.type
_entity.pdbx_description
1 polymer ?
#
loop_
_entity_poly.entity_id
_entity_poly.type
_entity_poly.pdbx_seq_one_letter_code
_entity_poly.pdbx_strand_id
1 'polypeptide(L)'
;YEWPLKKAKKIDGHFLEGTLAHCEVKLTHVDDDPVRPKLFCQSVHRVNHSAFKGFNRAQLSVLEAAILLSRINRLSSAKIHTELEYLHIGFNKTAGPKEREAWDWITKAIEQKLREL
;
A
#
# COMPACT_ATOMS: atom_id res chain seq x y z
N TYR A 1 9.75 -12.22 9.58
CA TYR A 1 8.69 -12.55 8.61
C TYR A 1 9.34 -13.15 7.39
N GLU A 2 8.99 -14.39 7.06
CA GLU A 2 9.37 -15.01 5.79
C GLU A 2 8.34 -14.61 4.74
N TRP A 3 8.75 -13.84 3.74
CA TRP A 3 7.89 -13.44 2.64
C TRP A 3 8.04 -14.43 1.48
N PRO A 4 6.95 -14.81 0.79
CA PRO A 4 7.03 -15.69 -0.36
C PRO A 4 7.62 -14.93 -1.56
N LEU A 5 8.90 -15.15 -1.83
CA LEU A 5 9.70 -14.44 -2.83
C LEU A 5 10.13 -15.35 -3.97
N LYS A 6 10.18 -14.81 -5.18
CA LYS A 6 10.75 -15.46 -6.38
C LYS A 6 11.88 -14.62 -6.96
N LYS A 7 12.88 -15.27 -7.55
CA LYS A 7 14.01 -14.61 -8.21
C LYS A 7 13.54 -13.84 -9.45
N ALA A 8 14.04 -12.62 -9.61
CA ALA A 8 13.95 -11.84 -10.83
C ALA A 8 14.79 -12.47 -11.96
N LYS A 9 14.46 -12.14 -13.22
CA LYS A 9 15.06 -12.76 -14.41
C LYS A 9 16.24 -11.97 -14.98
N LYS A 10 16.19 -10.64 -14.95
CA LYS A 10 17.16 -9.73 -15.58
C LYS A 10 18.00 -8.95 -14.57
N ILE A 11 17.60 -8.90 -13.31
CA ILE A 11 18.35 -8.25 -12.23
C ILE A 11 18.63 -9.23 -11.08
N ASP A 12 19.64 -8.93 -10.27
CA ASP A 12 19.82 -9.60 -8.99
C ASP A 12 18.83 -9.03 -7.97
N GLY A 13 17.64 -9.61 -7.96
CA GLY A 13 16.52 -9.14 -7.15
C GLY A 13 15.43 -10.20 -7.00
N HIS A 14 14.39 -9.85 -6.25
CA HIS A 14 13.25 -10.71 -6.00
C HIS A 14 11.93 -9.96 -6.22
N PHE A 15 10.87 -10.70 -6.50
CA PHE A 15 9.50 -10.19 -6.52
C PHE A 15 8.61 -11.04 -5.61
N LEU A 16 7.52 -10.45 -5.12
CA LEU A 16 6.52 -11.15 -4.31
C LEU A 16 5.78 -12.19 -5.15
N GLU A 17 5.75 -13.43 -4.71
CA GLU A 17 5.08 -14.54 -5.43
C GLU A 17 3.60 -14.25 -5.71
N GLY A 18 2.90 -13.59 -4.78
CA GLY A 18 1.47 -13.27 -4.89
C GLY A 18 1.12 -12.03 -5.74
N THR A 19 2.08 -11.43 -6.45
CA THR A 19 1.80 -10.23 -7.26
C THR A 19 1.09 -10.56 -8.56
N LEU A 20 0.23 -9.64 -9.03
CA LEU A 20 -0.41 -9.75 -10.35
C LEU A 20 0.59 -9.50 -11.49
N ALA A 21 1.53 -8.59 -11.27
CA ALA A 21 2.59 -8.26 -12.21
C ALA A 21 3.82 -7.76 -11.47
N HIS A 22 4.99 -7.85 -12.10
CA HIS A 22 6.19 -7.21 -11.59
C HIS A 22 6.95 -6.50 -12.71
N CYS A 23 7.74 -5.51 -12.30
CA CYS A 23 8.63 -4.76 -13.16
C CYS A 23 10.02 -4.79 -12.54
N GLU A 24 10.98 -5.32 -13.28
CA GLU A 24 12.39 -5.23 -12.93
C GLU A 24 12.94 -3.91 -13.46
N VAL A 25 13.67 -3.19 -12.62
CA VAL A 25 14.18 -1.87 -12.95
C VAL A 25 15.66 -1.75 -12.68
N LYS A 26 16.35 -0.96 -13.49
CA LYS A 26 17.74 -0.56 -13.29
C LYS A 26 17.78 0.93 -12.99
N LEU A 27 18.47 1.32 -11.92
CA LEU A 27 18.72 2.71 -11.60
C LEU A 27 19.63 3.32 -12.68
N THR A 28 19.20 4.40 -13.30
CA THR A 28 19.94 5.09 -14.36
C THR A 28 20.50 6.43 -13.90
N HIS A 29 19.79 7.10 -12.99
CA HIS A 29 20.18 8.42 -12.49
C HIS A 29 19.61 8.65 -11.10
N VAL A 30 20.32 9.45 -10.30
CA VAL A 30 19.87 9.93 -8.99
C VAL A 30 20.01 11.45 -9.00
N ASP A 31 18.91 12.16 -8.79
CA ASP A 31 18.97 13.56 -8.38
C ASP A 31 19.17 13.57 -6.87
N ASP A 32 20.36 13.96 -6.43
CA ASP A 32 20.66 14.10 -5.01
C ASP A 32 19.95 15.33 -4.42
N ASP A 33 19.22 15.11 -3.34
CA ASP A 33 18.63 16.13 -2.49
C ASP A 33 18.66 15.60 -1.04
N PRO A 34 19.05 16.43 -0.05
CA PRO A 34 19.24 15.97 1.32
C PRO A 34 17.95 15.53 2.03
N VAL A 35 16.77 15.87 1.50
CA VAL A 35 15.47 15.57 2.10
C VAL A 35 14.57 14.74 1.17
N ARG A 36 14.66 14.95 -0.14
CA ARG A 36 13.80 14.33 -1.17
C ARG A 36 14.60 13.98 -2.44
N PRO A 37 15.49 12.97 -2.38
CA PRO A 37 16.20 12.50 -3.56
C PRO A 37 15.21 11.91 -4.57
N LYS A 38 15.55 11.99 -5.87
CA LYS A 38 14.77 11.33 -6.93
C LYS A 38 15.60 10.24 -7.59
N LEU A 39 15.04 9.04 -7.65
CA LEU A 39 15.68 7.89 -8.29
C LEU A 39 14.99 7.61 -9.62
N PHE A 40 15.73 7.73 -10.72
CA PHE A 40 15.22 7.44 -12.05
C PHE A 40 15.58 6.01 -12.43
N CYS A 41 14.55 5.23 -12.70
CA CYS A 41 14.66 3.80 -12.93
C CYS A 41 14.14 3.46 -14.34
N GLN A 42 14.98 2.80 -15.14
CA GLN A 42 14.57 2.23 -16.42
C GLN A 42 13.97 0.84 -16.20
N SER A 43 12.81 0.58 -16.79
CA SER A 43 12.23 -0.78 -16.82
C SER A 43 13.01 -1.66 -17.79
N VAL A 44 13.60 -2.74 -17.28
CA VAL A 44 14.41 -3.69 -18.07
C VAL A 44 13.69 -5.02 -18.30
N HIS A 45 12.68 -5.33 -17.49
CA HIS A 45 11.81 -6.48 -17.70
C HIS A 45 10.44 -6.23 -17.06
N ARG A 46 9.37 -6.70 -17.72
CA ARG A 46 8.00 -6.64 -17.21
C ARG A 46 7.35 -7.99 -17.42
N VAL A 47 6.67 -8.48 -16.38
CA VAL A 47 5.93 -9.74 -16.46
C VAL A 47 4.55 -9.52 -15.86
N ASN A 48 3.53 -9.98 -16.58
CA ASN A 48 2.16 -10.06 -16.12
C ASN A 48 1.86 -11.53 -15.76
N HIS A 49 1.60 -11.81 -14.49
CA HIS A 49 1.32 -13.15 -13.97
C HIS A 49 -0.18 -13.43 -13.89
N SER A 50 -1.02 -12.40 -13.78
CA SER A 50 -2.47 -12.53 -13.64
C SER A 50 -3.18 -11.23 -14.00
N ALA A 51 -4.36 -11.34 -14.58
CA ALA A 51 -5.19 -10.19 -14.90
C ALA A 51 -5.58 -9.38 -13.66
N PHE A 52 -5.79 -8.08 -13.86
CA PHE A 52 -6.37 -7.21 -12.84
C PHE A 52 -7.77 -7.72 -12.47
N LYS A 53 -8.03 -7.82 -11.16
CA LYS A 53 -9.27 -8.44 -10.65
C LYS A 53 -10.47 -7.48 -10.59
N GLY A 54 -10.29 -6.25 -11.06
CA GLY A 54 -11.33 -5.22 -11.06
C GLY A 54 -11.24 -4.29 -9.85
N PHE A 55 -12.02 -3.21 -9.91
CA PHE A 55 -12.09 -2.24 -8.81
C PHE A 55 -12.93 -2.77 -7.66
N ASN A 56 -12.43 -2.59 -6.44
CA ASN A 56 -13.15 -2.93 -5.21
C ASN A 56 -13.08 -1.75 -4.22
N ARG A 57 -14.25 -1.27 -3.78
CA ARG A 57 -14.35 -0.10 -2.90
C ARG A 57 -13.78 -0.36 -1.51
N ALA A 58 -13.82 -1.59 -1.01
CA ALA A 58 -13.22 -1.96 0.27
C ALA A 58 -11.69 -1.98 0.20
N GLN A 59 -11.11 -2.47 -0.89
CA GLN A 59 -9.65 -2.40 -1.11
C GLN A 59 -9.17 -0.95 -1.18
N LEU A 60 -9.90 -0.09 -1.89
CA LEU A 60 -9.63 1.35 -1.90
C LEU A 60 -9.76 1.96 -0.50
N SER A 61 -10.78 1.56 0.27
CA SER A 61 -11.00 2.06 1.63
C SER A 61 -9.85 1.68 2.57
N VAL A 62 -9.38 0.43 2.50
CA VAL A 62 -8.22 -0.05 3.28
C VAL A 62 -6.96 0.73 2.90
N LEU A 63 -6.73 0.98 1.61
CA LEU A 63 -5.60 1.77 1.13
C LEU A 63 -5.63 3.20 1.69
N GLU A 64 -6.78 3.88 1.61
CA GLU A 64 -6.92 5.24 2.13
C GLU A 64 -6.78 5.29 3.66
N ALA A 65 -7.31 4.30 4.39
CA ALA A 65 -7.09 4.19 5.84
C ALA A 65 -5.60 4.03 6.18
N ALA A 66 -4.83 3.29 5.38
CA ALA A 66 -3.38 3.19 5.57
C ALA A 66 -2.65 4.52 5.34
N ILE A 67 -3.14 5.34 4.39
CA ILE A 67 -2.65 6.70 4.19
C ILE A 67 -2.96 7.58 5.40
N LEU A 68 -4.18 7.50 5.96
CA LEU A 68 -4.56 8.23 7.17
C LEU A 68 -3.64 7.88 8.35
N LEU A 69 -3.37 6.59 8.57
CA LEU A 69 -2.43 6.13 9.62
C LEU A 69 -1.05 6.80 9.47
N SER A 70 -0.52 6.86 8.24
CA SER A 70 0.80 7.46 7.98
C SER A 70 0.85 8.98 8.21
N ARG A 71 -0.32 9.64 8.29
CA ARG A 71 -0.47 11.10 8.43
C ARG A 71 -1.03 11.51 9.79
N ILE A 72 -1.13 10.58 10.74
CA ILE A 72 -1.79 10.80 12.02
C ILE A 72 -1.20 11.98 12.82
N ASN A 73 0.11 12.21 12.72
CA ASN A 73 0.80 13.34 13.38
C ASN A 73 0.66 14.69 12.63
N ARG A 74 -0.03 14.71 11.47
CA ARG A 74 -0.19 15.89 10.61
C ARG A 74 -1.64 16.31 10.42
N LEU A 75 -2.59 15.48 10.85
CA LEU A 75 -4.02 15.69 10.70
C LEU A 75 -4.67 15.73 12.08
N SER A 76 -5.74 16.49 12.24
CA SER A 76 -6.50 16.47 13.49
C SER A 76 -7.20 15.12 13.66
N SER A 77 -7.33 14.67 14.91
CA SER A 77 -8.07 13.45 15.25
C SER A 77 -9.49 13.47 14.66
N ALA A 78 -10.20 14.60 14.76
CA ALA A 78 -11.53 14.75 14.17
C ALA A 78 -11.55 14.48 12.65
N LYS A 79 -10.55 14.99 11.90
CA LYS A 79 -10.44 14.74 10.46
C LYS A 79 -10.21 13.25 10.16
N ILE A 80 -9.36 12.58 10.93
CA ILE A 80 -9.12 11.13 10.78
C ILE A 80 -10.42 10.34 10.96
N HIS A 81 -11.20 10.64 12.00
CA HIS A 81 -12.46 9.96 12.28
C HIS A 81 -13.49 10.17 11.16
N THR A 82 -13.69 11.42 10.72
CA THR A 82 -14.64 11.72 9.63
C THR A 82 -14.27 11.00 8.33
N GLU A 83 -12.98 10.93 7.97
CA GLU A 83 -12.54 10.20 6.78
C GLU A 83 -12.77 8.69 6.95
N LEU A 84 -12.44 8.12 8.11
CA LEU A 84 -12.71 6.70 8.39
C LEU A 84 -14.20 6.34 8.31
N GLU A 85 -15.08 7.19 8.82
CA GLU A 85 -16.54 7.01 8.71
C GLU A 85 -16.99 6.96 7.25
N TYR A 86 -16.48 7.86 6.41
CA TYR A 86 -16.80 7.87 4.99
C TYR A 86 -16.29 6.62 4.25
N LEU A 87 -15.04 6.23 4.50
CA LEU A 87 -14.42 5.04 3.92
C LEU A 87 -15.18 3.75 4.32
N HIS A 88 -15.69 3.69 5.55
CA HIS A 88 -16.44 2.55 6.08
C HIS A 88 -17.72 2.23 5.26
N ILE A 89 -18.32 3.22 4.58
CA ILE A 89 -19.50 3.03 3.72
C ILE A 89 -19.16 2.16 2.50
N GLY A 90 -18.05 2.45 1.82
CA GLY A 90 -17.59 1.67 0.66
C GLY A 90 -17.07 0.30 1.05
N PHE A 91 -16.36 0.27 2.18
CA PHE A 91 -15.87 -0.93 2.80
C PHE A 91 -16.99 -1.94 3.10
N ASN A 92 -17.99 -1.58 3.90
CA ASN A 92 -19.03 -2.53 4.32
C ASN A 92 -19.80 -3.16 3.17
N LYS A 93 -19.97 -2.42 2.07
CA LYS A 93 -20.71 -2.88 0.89
C LYS A 93 -19.94 -3.88 0.04
N THR A 94 -18.61 -3.92 0.14
CA THR A 94 -17.76 -4.65 -0.84
C THR A 94 -16.61 -5.45 -0.22
N ALA A 95 -16.48 -5.46 1.10
CA ALA A 95 -15.41 -6.14 1.81
C ALA A 95 -15.62 -7.67 1.86
N GLY A 96 -14.63 -8.40 1.31
CA GLY A 96 -14.45 -9.82 1.56
C GLY A 96 -13.65 -10.08 2.83
N PRO A 97 -13.30 -11.35 3.11
CA PRO A 97 -12.55 -11.73 4.32
C PRO A 97 -11.20 -11.00 4.45
N LYS A 98 -10.46 -10.86 3.34
CA LYS A 98 -9.15 -10.21 3.33
C LYS A 98 -9.23 -8.72 3.63
N GLU A 99 -10.20 -8.02 3.04
CA GLU A 99 -10.39 -6.60 3.32
C GLU A 99 -10.80 -6.40 4.79
N ARG A 100 -11.62 -7.30 5.36
CA ARG A 100 -12.00 -7.25 6.79
C ARG A 100 -10.84 -7.42 7.74
N GLU A 101 -9.97 -8.38 7.47
CA GLU A 101 -8.74 -8.57 8.23
C GLU A 101 -7.84 -7.33 8.15
N ALA A 102 -7.59 -6.81 6.95
CA ALA A 102 -6.76 -5.63 6.77
C ALA A 102 -7.37 -4.36 7.40
N TRP A 103 -8.70 -4.22 7.35
CA TRP A 103 -9.42 -3.11 7.99
C TRP A 103 -9.28 -3.16 9.51
N ASP A 104 -9.46 -4.34 10.12
CA ASP A 104 -9.27 -4.52 11.56
C ASP A 104 -7.85 -4.14 12.00
N TRP A 105 -6.83 -4.58 11.25
CA TRP A 105 -5.44 -4.22 11.54
C TRP A 105 -5.20 -2.72 11.46
N ILE A 106 -5.69 -2.06 10.40
CA ILE A 106 -5.41 -0.64 10.20
C ILE A 106 -6.17 0.26 11.17
N THR A 107 -7.45 -0.04 11.47
CA THR A 107 -8.21 0.77 12.43
C THR A 107 -7.67 0.62 13.84
N LYS A 108 -7.29 -0.59 14.27
CA LYS A 108 -6.62 -0.80 15.56
C LYS A 108 -5.31 0.00 15.66
N ALA A 109 -4.51 -0.01 14.60
CA ALA A 109 -3.26 0.76 14.56
C ALA A 109 -3.51 2.28 14.62
N ILE A 110 -4.54 2.78 13.92
CA ILE A 110 -4.96 4.19 13.99
C ILE A 110 -5.40 4.56 15.39
N GLU A 111 -6.30 3.78 15.99
CA GLU A 111 -6.78 4.03 17.35
C GLU A 111 -5.65 4.01 18.37
N GLN A 112 -4.73 3.05 18.27
CA GLN A 112 -3.55 3.02 19.12
C GLN A 112 -2.72 4.29 18.97
N LYS A 113 -2.41 4.70 17.73
CA LYS A 113 -1.62 5.91 17.47
C LYS A 113 -2.31 7.18 17.94
N LEU A 114 -3.64 7.27 17.83
CA LEU A 114 -4.40 8.42 18.33
C LEU A 114 -4.38 8.52 19.86
N ARG A 115 -4.29 7.39 20.58
CA ARG A 115 -4.14 7.37 22.04
C ARG A 115 -2.73 7.73 22.52
N GLU A 116 -1.73 7.53 21.66
CA GLU A 116 -0.32 7.84 21.96
C GLU A 116 0.03 9.33 21.73
N LEU A 117 -0.84 10.08 21.07
CA LEU A 117 -0.70 11.52 20.80
C LEU A 117 -1.20 12.38 21.96
#